data_AF-A0A7J8N7Q2-F1
#
_entry.id   AF-A0A7J8N7Q2-F1
#
_cell.length_a   1.000
_cell.length_b   1.000
_cell.length_c   1.000
_cell.angle_alpha   90.00
_cell.angle_beta   90.00
_cell.angle_gamma   90.00
#
_symmetry.space_group_name_H-M   'P 1'
#
loop_
_entity.id
_entity.type
_entity.pdbx_description
1 polymer ?
#
loop_
_entity_poly.entity_id
_entity_poly.type
_entity_poly.pdbx_seq_one_letter_code
_entity_poly.pdbx_strand_id
1 'polypeptide(L)'
;MESSIWSRNAKPDVCHFLVAVHFALGFVVARFFLDKFIFRRLAIWLSSNGYAPLKMNEATQAKIAKCSESMWKLAYYATVETFILKITYHEPWFTDTKQYFRGWPDQEL
;
A
#
# COMPACT_ATOMS: atom_id res chain seq x y z
N MET A 1 9.98 22.80 17.92
CA MET A 1 10.78 23.04 16.70
C MET A 1 10.66 21.78 15.87
N GLU A 2 9.78 21.81 14.87
CA GLU A 2 9.35 20.60 14.16
C GLU A 2 10.44 20.14 13.18
N SER A 3 11.19 19.13 13.57
CA SER A 3 12.13 18.44 12.69
C SER A 3 11.35 17.57 11.71
N SER A 4 11.01 18.15 10.55
CA SER A 4 10.42 17.41 9.44
C SER A 4 11.38 16.32 8.97
N ILE A 5 10.89 15.08 8.93
CA ILE A 5 11.52 13.86 8.37
C ILE A 5 12.07 14.05 6.95
N TRP A 6 11.61 15.08 6.24
CA TRP A 6 11.97 15.39 4.86
C TRP A 6 13.12 16.41 4.72
N SER A 7 13.71 16.86 5.83
CA SER A 7 14.84 17.79 5.77
C SER A 7 16.13 17.06 5.37
N ARG A 8 16.80 17.55 4.33
CA ARG A 8 17.95 16.94 3.62
C ARG A 8 19.15 16.54 4.50
N ASN A 9 19.18 16.99 5.76
CA ASN A 9 20.28 16.80 6.73
C ASN A 9 19.79 16.29 8.11
N ALA A 10 18.61 15.67 8.19
CA ALA A 10 18.09 15.17 9.46
C ALA A 10 18.93 13.98 9.96
N LYS A 11 19.55 14.12 11.14
CA LYS A 11 20.20 12.99 11.84
C LYS A 11 19.12 11.98 12.25
N PRO A 12 19.34 10.66 12.11
CA PRO A 12 18.37 9.67 12.53
C PRO A 12 18.18 9.78 14.05
N ASP A 13 17.05 10.35 14.45
CA ASP A 13 16.64 10.49 15.85
C ASP A 13 15.75 9.31 16.26
N VAL A 14 15.71 8.99 17.56
CA VAL A 14 14.91 7.88 18.13
C VAL A 14 13.44 7.99 17.72
N CYS A 15 12.94 9.20 17.51
CA CYS A 15 11.59 9.47 17.01
C CYS A 15 11.29 8.81 15.66
N HIS A 16 12.28 8.70 14.76
CA HIS A 16 12.12 8.08 13.44
C HIS A 16 11.93 6.55 13.57
N PHE A 17 12.62 5.93 14.53
CA PHE A 17 12.46 4.51 14.80
C PHE A 17 11.09 4.20 15.39
N LEU A 18 10.60 5.06 16.30
CA LEU A 18 9.24 4.96 16.84
C LEU A 18 8.17 4.99 15.74
N VAL A 19 8.34 5.83 14.72
CA VAL A 19 7.42 5.87 13.57
C VAL A 19 7.41 4.54 12.82
N ALA A 20 8.57 3.90 12.60
CA ALA A 20 8.64 2.59 11.96
C ALA A 20 7.92 1.50 12.77
N VAL A 21 8.06 1.51 14.11
CA VAL A 21 7.36 0.57 15.00
C VAL A 21 5.84 0.80 14.95
N HIS A 22 5.39 2.05 15.01
CA HIS A 22 3.97 2.38 14.90
C HIS A 22 3.41 1.98 13.54
N PHE A 23 4.18 2.17 12.46
CA PHE A 23 3.79 1.74 11.12
C PHE A 23 3.68 0.21 11.04
N ALA A 24 4.62 -0.54 11.61
CA ALA A 24 4.57 -2.00 11.62
C ALA A 24 3.34 -2.54 12.37
N LEU A 25 3.04 -2.00 13.56
CA LEU A 25 1.84 -2.38 14.32
C LEU A 25 0.55 -1.94 13.60
N GLY A 26 0.53 -0.70 13.11
CA GLY A 26 -0.58 -0.14 12.35
C GLY A 26 -0.89 -0.94 11.09
N PHE A 27 0.14 -1.48 10.42
CA PHE A 27 -0.02 -2.32 9.24
C PHE A 27 -0.77 -3.62 9.55
N VAL A 28 -0.47 -4.28 10.67
CA VAL A 28 -1.19 -5.50 11.10
C VAL A 28 -2.67 -5.18 11.37
N VAL A 29 -2.94 -4.07 12.06
CA VAL A 29 -4.31 -3.62 12.35
C VAL A 29 -5.06 -3.25 11.07
N ALA A 30 -4.43 -2.49 10.18
CA ALA A 30 -4.99 -2.10 8.89
C ALA A 30 -5.27 -3.33 8.02
N ARG A 31 -4.35 -4.31 7.99
CA ARG A 31 -4.53 -5.57 7.28
C ARG A 31 -5.75 -6.33 7.79
N PHE A 32 -5.89 -6.46 9.11
CA PHE A 32 -7.05 -7.11 9.71
C PHE A 32 -8.35 -6.36 9.40
N PHE A 33 -8.33 -5.02 9.47
CA PHE A 33 -9.50 -4.20 9.21
C PHE A 33 -9.94 -4.27 7.75
N LEU A 34 -9.00 -4.13 6.80
CA LEU A 34 -9.25 -4.24 5.37
C LEU A 34 -9.83 -5.61 5.01
N ASP A 35 -9.24 -6.68 5.53
CA ASP A 35 -9.69 -8.05 5.25
C ASP A 35 -11.11 -8.31 5.76
N LYS A 36 -11.35 -7.97 7.02
CA LYS A 36 -12.62 -8.28 7.69
C LYS A 36 -13.78 -7.39 7.25
N PHE A 37 -13.54 -6.10 7.04
CA PHE A 37 -14.60 -5.13 6.76
C PHE A 37 -14.74 -4.79 5.28
N ILE A 38 -13.64 -4.62 4.55
CA ILE A 38 -13.68 -4.11 3.17
C ILE A 38 -13.70 -5.29 2.21
N PHE A 39 -12.69 -6.14 2.21
CA PHE A 39 -12.58 -7.23 1.23
C PHE A 39 -13.70 -8.25 1.37
N ARG A 40 -14.05 -8.65 2.60
CA ARG A 40 -15.18 -9.55 2.82
C ARG A 40 -16.50 -8.96 2.34
N ARG A 41 -16.79 -7.68 2.62
CA ARG A 41 -18.01 -7.02 2.14
C ARG A 41 -18.02 -6.87 0.62
N LEU A 42 -16.90 -6.45 0.04
CA LEU A 42 -16.76 -6.30 -1.41
C LEU A 42 -16.87 -7.65 -2.12
N ALA A 43 -16.28 -8.72 -1.59
CA ALA A 43 -16.40 -10.06 -2.16
C ALA A 43 -17.84 -10.59 -2.10
N ILE A 44 -18.56 -10.34 -1.00
CA ILE A 44 -19.99 -10.67 -0.89
C ILE A 44 -20.79 -9.85 -1.90
N TRP A 45 -20.56 -8.54 -1.96
CA TRP A 45 -21.27 -7.63 -2.86
C TRP A 45 -21.03 -7.95 -4.34
N LEU A 46 -19.77 -8.16 -4.73
CA LEU A 46 -19.36 -8.55 -6.08
C LEU A 46 -19.96 -9.91 -6.47
N SER A 47 -20.07 -10.84 -5.50
CA SER A 47 -20.68 -12.15 -5.72
C SER A 47 -22.20 -12.14 -5.64
N SER A 48 -22.83 -11.13 -5.04
CA SER A 48 -24.28 -11.03 -4.84
C SER A 48 -24.99 -10.28 -5.97
N ASN A 49 -24.41 -10.27 -7.18
CA ASN A 49 -24.88 -9.48 -8.31
C ASN A 49 -26.32 -9.88 -8.74
N GLY A 50 -27.32 -9.29 -8.08
CA GLY A 50 -28.73 -9.21 -8.49
C GLY A 50 -29.62 -10.44 -8.28
N TYR A 51 -29.10 -11.67 -8.21
CA TYR A 51 -29.96 -12.86 -8.21
C TYR A 51 -29.69 -13.84 -7.05
N ALA A 52 -30.76 -14.06 -6.30
CA ALA A 52 -31.01 -15.10 -5.30
C ALA A 52 -30.22 -15.01 -3.97
N PRO A 53 -30.87 -15.34 -2.85
CA PRO A 53 -30.18 -15.51 -1.57
C PRO A 53 -29.11 -16.59 -1.76
N LEU A 54 -27.84 -16.16 -1.73
CA LEU A 54 -26.69 -17.05 -1.81
C LEU A 54 -26.82 -18.07 -0.68
N LYS A 55 -27.26 -19.28 -1.02
CA LYS A 55 -27.11 -20.44 -0.15
C LYS A 55 -25.62 -20.47 0.19
N MET A 56 -25.29 -20.28 1.46
CA MET A 56 -23.94 -20.12 1.95
C MET A 56 -23.25 -21.49 1.92
N ASN A 57 -23.00 -21.98 0.71
CA ASN A 57 -22.34 -23.25 0.45
C ASN A 57 -20.83 -23.08 0.64
N GLU A 58 -20.14 -24.15 0.98
CA GLU A 58 -18.67 -24.16 1.14
C GLU A 58 -17.96 -23.61 -0.10
N ALA A 59 -18.48 -23.89 -1.29
CA ALA A 59 -17.97 -23.36 -2.55
C ALA A 59 -18.03 -21.82 -2.63
N THR A 60 -19.07 -21.19 -2.07
CA THR A 60 -19.21 -19.73 -2.03
C THR A 60 -18.23 -19.13 -1.02
N GLN A 61 -18.07 -19.75 0.16
CA GLN A 61 -17.10 -19.30 1.16
C GLN A 61 -15.66 -19.40 0.62
N ALA A 62 -15.32 -20.48 -0.08
CA ALA A 62 -14.02 -20.64 -0.72
C ALA A 62 -13.76 -19.58 -1.81
N LYS A 63 -14.80 -19.22 -2.58
CA LYS A 63 -14.70 -18.12 -3.57
C LYS A 63 -14.47 -16.76 -2.90
N ILE A 64 -15.19 -16.48 -1.82
CA ILE A 64 -15.03 -15.24 -1.05
C ILE A 64 -13.61 -15.14 -0.48
N ALA A 65 -13.09 -16.22 0.12
CA ALA A 65 -11.74 -16.26 0.67
C ALA A 65 -10.65 -16.05 -0.40
N LYS A 66 -10.80 -16.68 -1.58
CA LYS A 66 -9.87 -16.47 -2.71
C LYS A 66 -9.96 -15.05 -3.26
N CYS A 67 -11.17 -14.49 -3.34
CA CYS A 67 -11.39 -13.12 -3.78
C CYS A 67 -10.73 -12.14 -2.81
N SER A 68 -10.94 -12.28 -1.49
CA SER A 68 -10.31 -11.42 -0.48
C SER A 68 -8.79 -11.51 -0.50
N GLU A 69 -8.23 -12.71 -0.71
CA GLU A 69 -6.79 -12.89 -0.84
C GLU A 69 -6.23 -12.15 -2.08
N SER A 70 -6.93 -12.22 -3.21
CA SER A 70 -6.57 -11.49 -4.43
C SER A 70 -6.68 -9.97 -4.24
N MET A 71 -7.74 -9.49 -3.59
CA MET A 71 -7.94 -8.07 -3.30
C MET A 71 -6.84 -7.50 -2.40
N TRP A 72 -6.39 -8.28 -1.41
CA TRP A 72 -5.24 -7.87 -0.62
C TRP A 72 -3.97 -7.72 -1.46
N LYS A 73 -3.68 -8.69 -2.34
CA LYS A 73 -2.52 -8.61 -3.24
C LYS A 73 -2.59 -7.37 -4.11
N LEU A 74 -3.76 -7.10 -4.71
CA LEU A 74 -3.99 -5.89 -5.50
C LEU A 74 -3.77 -4.63 -4.68
N ALA A 75 -4.35 -4.53 -3.48
CA ALA A 75 -4.19 -3.37 -2.61
C ALA A 75 -2.71 -3.15 -2.22
N TYR A 76 -1.97 -4.23 -1.95
CA TYR A 76 -0.55 -4.16 -1.66
C TYR A 76 0.24 -3.59 -2.85
N TYR A 77 0.11 -4.19 -4.04
CA TYR A 77 0.84 -3.74 -5.23
C TYR A 77 0.46 -2.30 -5.62
N ALA A 78 -0.83 -1.95 -5.60
CA ALA A 78 -1.29 -0.60 -5.89
C ALA A 78 -0.76 0.42 -4.87
N THR A 79 -0.67 0.05 -3.58
CA THR A 79 -0.09 0.93 -2.55
C THR A 79 1.42 1.13 -2.78
N VAL A 80 2.14 0.06 -3.12
CA VAL A 80 3.57 0.15 -3.45
C VAL A 80 3.79 1.02 -4.68
N GLU A 81 3.05 0.78 -5.77
CA GLU A 81 3.15 1.60 -6.99
C GLU A 81 2.81 3.07 -6.73
N THR A 82 1.72 3.36 -6.02
CA THR A 82 1.36 4.75 -5.68
C THR A 82 2.40 5.42 -4.80
N PHE A 83 3.04 4.69 -3.88
CA PHE A 83 4.12 5.22 -3.04
C PHE A 83 5.38 5.51 -3.86
N ILE A 84 5.78 4.57 -4.73
CA ILE A 84 6.89 4.76 -5.67
C ILE A 84 6.61 5.98 -6.53
N LEU A 85 5.45 6.03 -7.20
CA LEU A 85 5.04 7.14 -8.04
C LEU A 85 5.07 8.46 -7.28
N LYS A 86 4.58 8.50 -6.04
CA LYS A 86 4.61 9.71 -5.20
C LYS A 86 6.03 10.19 -4.92
N ILE A 87 6.94 9.27 -4.58
CA ILE A 87 8.34 9.63 -4.30
C ILE A 87 9.03 10.09 -5.59
N THR A 88 8.89 9.33 -6.67
CA THR A 88 9.56 9.62 -7.93
C THR A 88 8.98 10.84 -8.64
N TYR A 89 7.70 11.16 -8.45
CA TYR A 89 7.07 12.33 -9.07
C TYR A 89 7.74 13.66 -8.69
N HIS A 90 8.26 13.75 -7.47
CA HIS A 90 8.96 14.96 -7.00
C HIS A 90 10.40 15.06 -7.52
N GLU A 91 10.90 14.03 -8.20
CA GLU A 91 12.27 13.98 -8.68
C GLU A 91 12.40 14.50 -10.12
N PRO A 92 13.39 15.36 -10.41
CA PRO A 92 13.55 15.98 -11.72
C PRO A 92 13.86 14.98 -12.84
N TRP A 93 14.49 13.85 -12.50
CA TRP A 93 14.82 12.78 -13.44
C TRP A 93 13.62 11.90 -13.84
N PHE A 94 12.50 11.98 -13.13
CA PHE A 94 11.29 11.22 -13.46
C PHE A 94 10.55 11.81 -14.68
N THR A 95 10.62 13.13 -14.86
CA THR A 95 9.96 13.82 -15.98
C THR A 95 10.92 14.14 -17.13
N ASP A 96 12.20 14.44 -16.82
CA ASP A 96 13.21 14.75 -17.83
C ASP A 96 14.30 13.66 -17.89
N THR A 97 14.29 12.88 -18.98
CA THR A 97 15.26 11.81 -19.22
C THR A 97 16.70 12.33 -19.31
N LYS A 98 16.91 13.62 -19.60
CA LYS A 98 18.25 14.24 -19.58
C LYS A 98 18.79 14.43 -18.16
N GLN A 99 17.91 14.61 -17.19
CA GLN A 99 18.26 14.73 -15.77
C GLN A 99 18.49 13.36 -15.13
N TYR A 100 18.08 12.26 -15.78
CA TYR A 100 18.32 10.90 -15.31
C TYR A 100 19.81 10.64 -15.01
N PHE A 101 20.70 11.08 -15.90
CA PHE A 101 22.15 10.86 -15.74
C PHE A 101 22.86 11.93 -14.89
N ARG A 102 22.19 13.03 -14.51
CA ARG A 102 22.79 14.15 -13.79
C ARG A 102 22.22 14.33 -12.37
N GLY A 103 20.99 13.90 -12.15
CA GLY A 103 20.24 14.06 -10.91
C GLY A 103 20.13 12.77 -10.09
N TRP A 104 20.68 11.65 -10.55
CA TRP A 104 20.71 10.41 -9.78
C TRP A 104 21.80 10.46 -8.70
N PRO A 105 21.47 10.23 -7.41
CA PRO A 105 22.46 10.23 -6.33
C PRO A 105 23.42 9.04 -6.46
N ASP A 106 24.71 9.28 -6.19
CA ASP A 106 25.79 8.28 -6.21
C ASP A 106 26.03 7.57 -7.55
N GLN A 107 25.77 8.25 -8.66
CA GLN A 107 26.14 7.75 -9.98
C GLN A 107 27.66 7.93 -10.18
N GLU A 108 28.43 6.86 -9.97
CA GLU A 108 29.86 6.85 -10.32
C GLU A 108 30.01 7.01 -11.85
N LEU A 109 30.85 7.97 -12.26
CA LEU A 109 31.25 8.21 -13.64
C LEU A 109 32.52 7.42 -13.98
#